data_AF-A0A971Q4Y5-F1
#
_entry.id   AF-A0A971Q4Y5-F1
#
_cell.length_a   1.000
_cell.length_b   1.000
_cell.length_c   1.000
_cell.angle_alpha   90.00
_cell.angle_beta   90.00
_cell.angle_gamma   90.00
#
_symmetry.space_group_name_H-M   'P 1'
#
loop_
_entity.id
_entity.type
_entity.pdbx_description
1 polymer ?
#
loop_
_entity_poly.entity_id
_entity_poly.type
_entity_poly.pdbx_seq_one_letter_code
_entity_poly.pdbx_strand_id
1 'polypeptide(L)' 'MASCHEMKRNEVYACEQCGMELQVLKECVDVGKPAEECTCHAETQEKCEITCCGQGLVRRR' A
#
# COMPACT_ATOMS: atom_id res chain seq x y z
N MET A 1 -5.91 0.56 -5.97
CA MET A 1 -6.00 0.62 -4.49
C MET A 1 -4.57 0.62 -3.98
N ALA A 2 -4.25 1.32 -2.89
CA ALA A 2 -2.87 1.40 -2.42
C ALA A 2 -2.30 0.00 -2.13
N SER A 3 -1.20 -0.34 -2.80
CA SER A 3 -0.48 -1.61 -2.64
C SER A 3 0.91 -1.36 -2.10
N CYS A 4 1.47 -2.31 -1.34
CA CYS A 4 2.76 -2.09 -0.67
C CYS A 4 3.93 -1.88 -1.67
N HIS A 5 3.85 -2.40 -2.89
CA HIS A 5 4.87 -2.22 -3.93
C HIS A 5 4.80 -0.83 -4.61
N GLU A 6 3.69 -0.09 -4.45
CA GLU A 6 3.54 1.28 -4.93
C GLU A 6 3.89 2.32 -3.85
N MET A 7 3.94 1.90 -2.58
CA MET A 7 4.17 2.75 -1.41
C MET A 7 5.66 2.96 -1.12
N LYS A 8 6.12 4.21 -1.18
CA LYS A 8 7.52 4.59 -0.95
C LYS A 8 7.73 5.16 0.44
N ARG A 9 8.95 5.00 0.97
CA ARG A 9 9.31 5.54 2.28
C ARG A 9 9.00 7.04 2.39
N ASN A 10 8.47 7.43 3.54
CA ASN A 10 8.02 8.77 3.90
C ASN A 10 6.75 9.26 3.19
N GLU A 11 6.17 8.51 2.25
CA GLU A 11 4.85 8.86 1.71
C GLU A 11 3.77 8.71 2.79
N VAL A 12 2.78 9.60 2.73
CA VAL A 12 1.60 9.56 3.60
C VAL A 12 0.37 9.26 2.78
N TYR A 13 -0.41 8.29 3.26
CA TYR A 13 -1.68 7.86 2.68
C TYR A 13 -2.81 8.13 3.66
N ALA A 14 -3.94 8.61 3.16
CA ALA A 14 -5.08 8.97 3.99
C ALA A 14 -6.35 8.22 3.57
N CYS A 15 -7.16 7.85 4.55
CA CYS A 15 -8.55 7.47 4.35
C CYS A 15 -9.42 8.73 4.32
N GLU A 16 -10.09 8.99 3.19
CA GLU A 16 -10.93 10.18 3.04
C GLU A 16 -12.26 10.09 3.81
N GLN A 17 -12.65 8.90 4.28
CA GLN A 17 -13.88 8.70 5.03
C GLN A 17 -13.73 8.98 6.54
N CYS A 18 -12.68 8.45 7.18
CA CYS A 18 -12.48 8.57 8.62
C CYS A 18 -11.33 9.50 9.03
N GLY A 19 -10.52 9.97 8.08
CA GLY A 19 -9.38 10.86 8.32
C GLY A 19 -8.12 10.17 8.85
N MET A 20 -8.09 8.84 8.89
CA MET A 20 -6.89 8.09 9.31
C MET A 20 -5.74 8.32 8.32
N GLU A 21 -4.54 8.59 8.84
CA GLU A 21 -3.30 8.71 8.07
C GLU A 21 -2.36 7.53 8.35
N LEU A 22 -1.70 7.06 7.30
CA LEU A 22 -0.70 6.00 7.31
C LEU A 22 0.59 6.54 6.69
N GLN A 23 1.67 6.53 7.44
CA GLN A 23 3.00 6.89 6.96
C GLN A 23 3.83 5.65 6.66
N VAL A 24 4.45 5.61 5.49
CA VAL A 24 5.34 4.51 5.10
C VAL A 24 6.69 4.70 5.79
N LEU A 25 6.94 3.96 6.87
CA LEU A 25 8.22 4.02 7.60
C LEU A 25 9.33 3.21 6.92
N LYS A 26 8.96 2.11 6.25
CA LYS A 26 9.85 1.24 5.48
C LYS A 26 9.11 0.82 4.20
N GLU A 27 9.82 0.85 3.08
CA GLU A 27 9.28 0.45 1.79
C GLU A 27 9.36 -1.07 1.59
N CYS A 28 8.50 -1.59 0.72
CA CYS A 28 8.52 -2.99 0.30
C CYS A 28 9.84 -3.33 -0.41
N VAL A 29 10.30 -4.57 -0.28
CA VAL A 29 11.47 -5.09 -1.02
C VAL A 29 11.25 -5.05 -2.55
N ASP A 30 10.00 -5.15 -2.99
CA ASP A 30 9.59 -5.14 -4.40
C ASP A 30 9.01 -3.77 -4.83
N VAL A 31 9.37 -2.69 -4.14
CA VAL A 31 8.89 -1.34 -4.50
C VAL A 31 9.22 -1.01 -5.97
N GLY A 32 8.22 -0.52 -6.70
CA GLY A 32 8.35 -0.17 -8.13
C GLY A 32 8.30 -1.35 -9.10
N LYS A 33 8.20 -2.60 -8.63
CA LYS A 33 7.92 -3.75 -9.50
C LYS A 33 6.42 -3.88 -9.81
N PRO A 34 6.05 -4.57 -10.90
CA PRO A 34 4.66 -4.93 -11.18
C PRO A 34 4.06 -5.75 -10.05
N ALA A 35 2.73 -5.68 -9.88
CA ALA A 35 2.03 -6.42 -8.83
C ALA A 35 2.21 -7.94 -8.99
N GLU A 36 2.34 -8.41 -10.22
CA GLU A 36 2.53 -9.81 -10.60
C GLU A 36 3.89 -10.36 -10.15
N GLU A 37 4.86 -9.49 -9.91
CA GLU A 37 6.22 -9.83 -9.46
C GLU A 37 6.41 -9.60 -7.95
N CYS A 38 5.35 -9.27 -7.22
CA CYS A 38 5.42 -9.04 -5.79
C CYS A 38 5.60 -10.35 -5.02
N THR A 39 6.70 -10.46 -4.28
CA THR A 39 7.06 -11.70 -3.57
C THR A 39 6.47 -11.79 -2.17
N CYS A 40 5.85 -10.72 -1.65
CA CYS A 40 5.35 -10.66 -0.27
C CYS A 40 4.22 -11.64 0.06
N HIS A 41 3.50 -12.14 -0.95
CA HIS A 41 2.33 -13.02 -0.77
C HIS A 41 2.39 -14.25 -1.70
N ALA A 42 3.60 -14.66 -2.10
CA ALA A 42 3.82 -15.74 -3.05
C ALA A 42 3.14 -17.06 -2.64
N GLU A 43 2.92 -17.26 -1.33
CA GLU A 43 2.32 -18.47 -0.77
C GLU A 43 0.78 -18.41 -0.69
N THR A 44 0.19 -17.22 -0.56
CA THR A 44 -1.25 -17.06 -0.29
C THR A 44 -2.06 -16.56 -1.49
N GLN A 45 -1.40 -16.09 -2.56
CA GLN A 45 -2.02 -15.43 -3.72
C GLN A 45 -2.93 -14.25 -3.36
N GLU A 46 -2.84 -13.72 -2.13
CA GLU A 46 -3.62 -12.58 -1.72
C GLU A 46 -3.11 -11.32 -2.39
N LYS A 47 -4.04 -10.47 -2.84
CA LYS A 47 -3.69 -9.20 -3.46
C LYS A 47 -3.06 -8.29 -2.41
N CYS A 48 -1.93 -7.65 -2.75
CA CYS A 48 -1.32 -6.56 -1.98
C CYS A 48 -2.27 -5.35 -1.92
N GLU A 49 -3.31 -5.37 -1.09
CA GLU A 49 -4.27 -4.27 -0.99
C GLU A 49 -4.36 -3.77 0.45
N ILE A 50 -4.07 -2.49 0.64
CA ILE A 50 -4.25 -1.81 1.92
C ILE A 50 -5.50 -0.94 1.82
N THR A 51 -6.48 -1.24 2.67
CA THR A 51 -7.79 -0.58 2.69
C THR A 51 -8.14 -0.05 4.07
N CYS A 52 -8.95 1.00 4.11
CA CYS A 52 -9.58 1.53 5.30
C CYS A 52 -11.02 1.93 4.97
N CYS A 53 -11.97 1.60 5.85
CA CYS A 53 -13.41 1.81 5.62
C CYS A 53 -13.95 1.15 4.33
N GLY A 54 -13.33 0.05 3.89
CA GLY A 54 -13.70 -0.65 2.65
C GLY A 54 -13.24 0.04 1.36
N GLN A 55 -12.42 1.09 1.47
CA GLN A 55 -11.86 1.82 0.32
C GLN A 55 -10.32 1.80 0.35
N GLY A 56 -9.69 1.97 -0.81
CA GLY A 56 -8.25 2.16 -0.90
C GLY A 56 -7.82 3.52 -0.34
N LEU A 57 -6.64 3.57 0.27
CA LEU A 57 -6.07 4.84 0.75
C LEU A 57 -5.57 5.71 -0.41
N VAL A 58 -5.58 7.04 -0.22
CA VAL A 58 -5.14 8.03 -1.21
C VAL A 58 -3.81 8.66 -0.77
N ARG A 59 -2.82 8.74 -1.67
CA ARG A 59 -1.52 9.39 -1.39
C ARG A 59 -1.71 10.91 -1.23
N ARG A 60 -1.22 11.47 -0.14
CA ARG A 60 -1.31 12.91 0.20
C ARG A 60 -0.02 13.69 -0.06
N ARG A 61 1.15 13.10 0.22
CA ARG A 61 2.47 13.72 0.06
C ARG A 61 3.59 12.69 0.12
#